data_AF-A0A662A859-F1
#
_entry.id   AF-A0A662A859-F1
#
_cell.length_a   1.000
_cell.length_b   1.000
_cell.length_c   1.000
_cell.angle_alpha   90.00
_cell.angle_beta   90.00
_cell.angle_gamma   90.00
#
_symmetry.space_group_name_H-M   'P 1'
#
loop_
_entity.id
_entity.type
_entity.pdbx_description
1 polymer ?
#
loop_
_entity_poly.entity_id
_entity_poly.type
_entity_poly.pdbx_seq_one_letter_code
_entity_poly.pdbx_strand_id
1 'polypeptide(L)'
;MSTNSKGDILESITEILERSLSDESTVITKKKKIEDLDGIVREIDIYIETIVNKRKFSIAIECKNYKEESRIDMDKIGAFYEKCERLPFINKMIFLTTSDYQKGAIKKARTRNIELYRISQELLEDKSQLGIDKVSIIEKKCKILAVRFNSEKLLKNRIFTNEKFEFYSDDKKLIKHEDFLQKIIELPGIWRFLFTKSGVLLNQKKRIYPNLNTKNIYTNYRGNYYPVELMQFTLEIEYLFNPLEISNIKKYQSLTENTTLALFSDLEFVANGIKHRFCYVKPTDENIGRFFISTSNEKESVELKTLGKLALEPKPKSKLRNIQVLPYEFKISKHTVNNLNLNNQTAPIEENSRFLKELKSKKSSALIGLDEHKRKLFIMIPFSHNKKLITAKFPEPISLFFNHAIELHLKSMSYKSIMVSHSTDDESILLQDDSYHKFLQYGVSSIFMLHSAIELFINSCIKDNFKFDLYGKFLNKKELEEQLTLNEKLEKIIPQISNFKLNSNKRIVRNIIDLNELNEELQNLKTSETVNQPFLDTFERLIKFNMEDCFESTKNLFKKVNKNFRLIEL
;
A
#
# COMPACT_ATOMS: atom_id res chain seq x y z
N MET A 1 20.73 -27.25 -18.09
CA MET A 1 19.82 -26.70 -19.13
C MET A 1 20.42 -26.97 -20.50
N SER A 2 19.65 -27.61 -21.38
CA SER A 2 20.03 -27.83 -22.79
C SER A 2 20.15 -26.49 -23.54
N THR A 3 20.87 -26.45 -24.65
CA THR A 3 21.00 -25.27 -25.53
C THR A 3 19.64 -24.75 -26.00
N ASN A 4 18.70 -25.65 -26.33
CA ASN A 4 17.34 -25.27 -26.73
C ASN A 4 16.58 -24.55 -25.60
N SER A 5 16.68 -25.06 -24.36
CA SER A 5 16.04 -24.41 -23.21
C SER A 5 16.59 -23.01 -22.91
N LYS A 6 17.84 -22.72 -23.31
CA LYS A 6 18.48 -21.41 -23.16
C LYS A 6 18.06 -20.41 -24.25
N GLY A 7 17.83 -20.89 -25.47
CA GLY A 7 17.29 -20.09 -26.57
C GLY A 7 15.87 -19.61 -26.25
N ASP A 8 15.01 -20.55 -25.85
CA ASP A 8 13.61 -20.29 -25.48
C ASP A 8 13.46 -19.25 -24.36
N ILE A 9 14.41 -19.23 -23.41
CA ILE A 9 14.46 -18.24 -22.34
C ILE A 9 14.75 -16.84 -22.88
N LEU A 10 15.76 -16.71 -23.75
CA LEU A 10 16.14 -15.41 -24.32
C LEU A 10 14.99 -14.85 -25.16
N GLU A 11 14.36 -15.69 -25.98
CA GLU A 11 13.18 -15.32 -26.75
C GLU A 11 12.04 -14.84 -25.87
N SER A 12 11.75 -15.55 -24.77
CA SER A 12 10.66 -15.16 -23.85
C SER A 12 10.97 -13.85 -23.12
N ILE A 13 12.22 -13.60 -22.74
CA ILE A 13 12.64 -12.29 -22.19
C ILE A 13 12.48 -11.20 -23.24
N THR A 14 12.88 -11.47 -24.49
CA THR A 14 12.80 -10.51 -25.59
C THR A 14 11.36 -10.14 -25.91
N GLU A 15 10.46 -11.12 -25.94
CA GLU A 15 9.02 -10.92 -26.06
C GLU A 15 8.51 -9.95 -24.99
N ILE A 16 8.90 -10.16 -23.72
CA ILE A 16 8.51 -9.31 -22.60
C ILE A 16 9.06 -7.89 -22.75
N LEU A 17 10.34 -7.75 -23.12
CA LEU A 17 10.99 -6.46 -23.30
C LEU A 17 10.32 -5.67 -24.43
N GLU A 18 10.13 -6.27 -25.59
CA GLU A 18 9.49 -5.62 -26.73
C GLU A 18 8.03 -5.27 -26.43
N ARG A 19 7.31 -6.14 -25.70
CA ARG A 19 5.94 -5.85 -25.25
C ARG A 19 5.90 -4.67 -24.29
N SER A 20 6.93 -4.50 -23.45
CA SER A 20 7.03 -3.35 -22.54
C SER A 20 7.35 -2.03 -23.23
N LEU A 21 7.96 -2.07 -24.41
CA LEU A 21 8.32 -0.89 -25.22
C LEU A 21 7.26 -0.54 -26.27
N SER A 22 6.24 -1.38 -26.40
CA SER A 22 5.24 -1.28 -27.47
C SER A 22 3.90 -0.74 -26.98
N ASP A 23 3.18 -0.09 -27.91
CA ASP A 23 1.79 0.33 -27.74
C ASP A 23 0.80 -0.84 -27.91
N GLU A 24 -0.46 -0.63 -27.51
CA GLU A 24 -1.53 -1.64 -27.56
C GLU A 24 -1.85 -2.16 -28.97
N SER A 25 -1.51 -1.39 -30.02
CA SER A 25 -1.71 -1.81 -31.41
C SER A 25 -0.65 -2.78 -31.94
N THR A 26 0.40 -3.06 -31.16
CA THR A 26 1.51 -3.90 -31.58
C THR A 26 1.28 -5.35 -31.17
N VAL A 27 1.37 -6.26 -32.14
CA VAL A 27 1.28 -7.70 -31.94
C VAL A 27 2.69 -8.28 -31.97
N ILE A 28 3.04 -9.01 -30.91
CA ILE A 28 4.35 -9.67 -30.79
C ILE A 28 4.11 -11.17 -30.72
N THR A 29 4.78 -11.93 -31.58
CA THR A 29 4.64 -13.39 -31.67
C THR A 29 6.00 -14.04 -31.64
N LYS A 30 6.19 -14.97 -30.70
CA LYS A 30 7.39 -15.80 -30.58
C LYS A 30 7.31 -17.03 -31.50
N LYS A 31 8.45 -17.45 -32.06
CA LYS A 31 8.58 -18.62 -32.96
C LYS A 31 7.55 -18.62 -34.09
N LYS A 32 7.37 -17.46 -34.73
CA LYS A 32 6.42 -17.31 -35.82
C LYS A 32 6.93 -18.10 -37.02
N LYS A 33 6.13 -19.05 -37.49
CA LYS A 33 6.38 -19.78 -38.73
C LYS A 33 5.74 -19.06 -39.90
N ILE A 34 6.52 -18.72 -40.92
CA ILE A 34 6.06 -18.01 -42.12
C ILE A 34 6.67 -18.66 -43.35
N GLU A 35 5.88 -18.82 -44.41
CA GLU A 35 6.35 -19.30 -45.70
C GLU A 35 7.08 -18.18 -46.45
N ASP A 36 8.27 -18.49 -46.96
CA ASP A 36 9.06 -17.57 -47.76
C ASP A 36 8.69 -17.60 -49.25
N LEU A 37 9.33 -16.75 -50.06
CA LEU A 37 9.08 -16.67 -51.50
C LEU A 37 9.29 -17.99 -52.26
N ASP A 38 10.05 -18.93 -51.69
CA ASP A 38 10.36 -20.23 -52.30
C ASP A 38 9.45 -21.36 -51.76
N GLY A 39 8.43 -21.01 -50.95
CA GLY A 39 7.52 -21.97 -50.33
C GLY A 39 8.09 -22.66 -49.08
N ILE A 40 9.21 -22.17 -48.55
CA ILE A 40 9.89 -22.78 -47.41
C ILE A 40 9.40 -22.12 -46.12
N VAL A 41 8.92 -22.93 -45.17
CA VAL A 41 8.52 -22.44 -43.85
C VAL A 41 9.76 -22.07 -43.03
N ARG A 42 9.92 -20.78 -42.76
CA ARG A 42 10.95 -20.21 -41.89
C ARG A 42 10.38 -19.90 -40.52
N GLU A 43 11.18 -20.14 -39.48
CA GLU A 43 10.89 -19.71 -38.11
C GLU A 43 11.64 -18.41 -37.82
N ILE A 44 10.89 -17.42 -37.31
CA ILE A 44 11.38 -16.16 -36.78
C ILE A 44 11.24 -16.19 -35.26
N ASP A 45 12.35 -15.99 -34.55
CA ASP A 45 12.40 -16.11 -33.09
C ASP A 45 11.40 -15.15 -32.42
N ILE A 46 11.42 -13.86 -32.79
CA ILE A 46 10.38 -12.88 -32.42
C ILE A 46 9.94 -12.10 -33.66
N TYR A 47 8.63 -12.12 -33.94
CA TYR A 47 8.00 -11.35 -35.01
C TYR A 47 7.10 -10.28 -34.40
N ILE A 48 7.30 -9.03 -34.81
CA ILE A 48 6.52 -7.88 -34.35
C ILE A 48 5.76 -7.30 -35.54
N GLU A 49 4.48 -7.03 -35.34
CA GLU A 49 3.60 -6.38 -36.31
C GLU A 49 2.92 -5.18 -35.66
N THR A 50 3.03 -4.01 -36.28
CA THR A 50 2.40 -2.78 -35.80
C THR A 50 1.85 -1.94 -36.95
N ILE A 51 1.06 -0.92 -36.61
CA ILE A 51 0.44 -0.02 -37.59
C ILE A 51 1.01 1.39 -37.39
N VAL A 52 1.78 1.86 -38.37
CA VAL A 52 2.30 3.24 -38.41
C VAL A 52 1.63 3.97 -39.57
N ASN A 53 0.94 5.07 -39.30
CA ASN A 53 0.22 5.86 -40.32
C ASN A 53 -0.71 5.00 -41.20
N LYS A 54 -1.47 4.09 -40.58
CA LYS A 54 -2.39 3.13 -41.23
C LYS A 54 -1.70 2.13 -42.18
N ARG A 55 -0.38 1.98 -42.09
CA ARG A 55 0.39 0.99 -42.85
C ARG A 55 0.93 -0.06 -41.89
N LYS A 56 0.85 -1.32 -42.31
CA LYS A 56 1.44 -2.45 -41.58
C LYS A 56 2.96 -2.37 -41.69
N PHE A 57 3.61 -2.43 -40.53
CA PHE A 57 5.06 -2.47 -40.41
C PHE A 57 5.44 -3.72 -39.62
N SER A 58 6.42 -4.47 -40.10
CA SER A 58 6.86 -5.69 -39.44
C SER A 58 8.36 -5.75 -39.18
N ILE A 59 8.70 -6.32 -38.03
CA ILE A 59 10.07 -6.46 -37.52
C ILE A 59 10.32 -7.95 -37.26
N ALA A 60 11.48 -8.43 -37.69
CA ALA A 60 11.97 -9.74 -37.31
C ALA A 60 13.19 -9.59 -36.40
N ILE A 61 13.19 -10.35 -35.30
CA ILE A 61 14.29 -10.41 -34.36
C ILE A 61 14.81 -11.85 -34.32
N GLU A 62 16.12 -12.01 -34.49
CA GLU A 62 16.83 -13.27 -34.25
C GLU A 62 17.59 -13.21 -32.92
N CYS A 63 17.42 -14.22 -32.08
CA CYS A 63 17.98 -14.32 -30.75
C CYS A 63 19.14 -15.33 -30.72
N LYS A 64 20.28 -14.93 -30.14
CA LYS A 64 21.41 -15.84 -29.87
C LYS A 64 21.91 -15.72 -28.44
N ASN A 65 21.65 -16.77 -27.66
CA ASN A 65 22.14 -16.90 -26.30
C ASN A 65 23.51 -17.60 -26.30
N TYR A 66 24.57 -16.80 -26.28
CA TYR A 66 25.94 -17.28 -26.17
C TYR A 66 26.60 -16.81 -24.88
N LYS A 67 27.65 -17.53 -24.48
CA LYS A 67 28.54 -17.11 -23.40
C LYS A 67 29.30 -15.85 -23.81
N GLU A 68 29.74 -15.06 -22.84
CA GLU A 68 30.38 -13.77 -23.06
C GLU A 68 31.63 -13.86 -23.95
N GLU A 69 32.41 -14.93 -23.81
CA GLU A 69 33.59 -15.21 -24.64
C GLU A 69 33.27 -15.60 -26.09
N SER A 70 32.03 -16.00 -26.39
CA SER A 70 31.58 -16.47 -27.70
C SER A 70 30.85 -15.36 -28.46
N ARG A 71 31.64 -14.48 -29.09
CA ARG A 71 31.12 -13.35 -29.87
C ARG A 71 30.46 -13.79 -31.17
N ILE A 72 29.38 -13.11 -31.56
CA ILE A 72 28.66 -13.33 -32.82
C ILE A 72 29.57 -12.99 -34.00
N ASP A 73 29.76 -13.98 -34.89
CA ASP A 73 30.52 -13.87 -36.12
C ASP A 73 29.69 -13.32 -37.30
N MET A 74 30.36 -13.12 -38.43
CA MET A 74 29.74 -12.61 -39.66
C MET A 74 28.76 -13.59 -40.31
N ASP A 75 28.92 -14.88 -40.08
CA ASP A 75 28.15 -15.92 -40.75
C ASP A 75 26.74 -15.96 -40.18
N LYS A 76 26.59 -15.78 -38.85
CA LYS A 76 25.27 -15.66 -38.21
C LYS A 76 24.48 -14.47 -38.70
N ILE A 77 25.12 -13.31 -38.86
CA ILE A 77 24.47 -12.10 -39.41
C ILE A 77 24.07 -12.33 -40.88
N GLY A 78 24.93 -12.98 -41.66
CA GLY A 78 24.64 -13.34 -43.06
C GLY A 78 23.43 -14.26 -43.20
N ALA A 79 23.42 -15.35 -42.43
CA ALA A 79 22.33 -16.32 -42.46
C ALA A 79 20.98 -15.70 -42.06
N PHE A 80 20.96 -14.79 -41.09
CA PHE A 80 19.73 -14.08 -40.72
C PHE A 80 19.25 -13.13 -41.81
N TYR A 81 20.16 -12.40 -42.46
CA TYR A 81 19.82 -11.55 -43.60
C TYR A 81 19.19 -12.38 -44.73
N GLU A 82 19.86 -13.46 -45.15
CA GLU A 82 19.39 -14.33 -46.23
C GLU A 82 18.01 -14.94 -45.91
N LYS A 83 17.76 -15.26 -44.63
CA LYS A 83 16.44 -15.70 -44.15
C LYS A 83 15.38 -14.61 -44.37
N CYS A 84 15.67 -13.35 -44.05
CA CYS A 84 14.71 -12.25 -44.13
C CYS A 84 14.55 -11.68 -45.55
N GLU A 85 15.57 -11.75 -46.40
CA GLU A 85 15.51 -11.32 -47.80
C GLU A 85 14.44 -12.09 -48.59
N ARG A 86 14.19 -13.36 -48.22
CA ARG A 86 13.12 -14.19 -48.77
C ARG A 86 11.74 -13.90 -48.18
N LEU A 87 11.62 -12.95 -47.25
CA LEU A 87 10.38 -12.52 -46.60
C LEU A 87 10.19 -11.00 -46.81
N PRO A 88 9.81 -10.56 -48.02
CA PRO A 88 9.89 -9.15 -48.43
C PRO A 88 8.97 -8.19 -47.66
N PHE A 89 8.06 -8.71 -46.85
CA PHE A 89 7.21 -7.92 -45.97
C PHE A 89 7.89 -7.51 -44.65
N ILE A 90 9.06 -8.10 -44.31
CA ILE A 90 9.86 -7.67 -43.17
C ILE A 90 10.48 -6.31 -43.49
N ASN A 91 10.14 -5.30 -42.68
CA ASN A 91 10.61 -3.94 -42.90
C ASN A 91 11.87 -3.61 -42.09
N LYS A 92 12.08 -4.30 -40.97
CA LYS A 92 13.20 -4.07 -40.06
C LYS A 92 13.74 -5.40 -39.51
N MET A 93 15.05 -5.51 -39.44
CA MET A 93 15.77 -6.69 -38.94
C MET A 93 16.55 -6.31 -37.69
N ILE A 94 16.38 -7.07 -36.61
CA ILE A 94 17.12 -6.91 -35.36
C ILE A 94 17.83 -8.24 -35.06
N PHE A 95 19.10 -8.18 -34.69
CA PHE A 95 19.84 -9.32 -34.21
C PHE A 95 20.19 -9.08 -32.74
N LEU A 96 19.69 -9.94 -31.86
CA LEU A 96 19.84 -9.83 -30.41
C LEU A 96 20.77 -10.91 -29.86
N THR A 97 21.69 -10.52 -28.97
CA THR A 97 22.52 -11.48 -28.23
C THR A 97 22.69 -11.14 -26.75
N THR A 98 23.09 -12.15 -25.97
CA THR A 98 23.58 -12.00 -24.59
C THR A 98 25.09 -11.83 -24.50
N SER A 99 25.83 -12.04 -25.60
CA SER A 99 27.29 -11.84 -25.67
C SER A 99 27.62 -10.51 -26.37
N ASP A 100 28.58 -10.51 -27.27
CA ASP A 100 29.03 -9.33 -28.02
C ASP A 100 29.26 -9.71 -29.50
N TYR A 101 29.53 -8.73 -30.36
CA TYR A 101 29.72 -8.92 -31.79
C TYR A 101 31.19 -8.80 -32.18
N GLN A 102 31.62 -9.60 -33.16
CA GLN A 102 32.91 -9.40 -33.79
C GLN A 102 32.88 -8.15 -34.68
N LYS A 103 34.04 -7.50 -34.88
CA LYS A 103 34.15 -6.29 -35.73
C LYS A 103 33.59 -6.52 -37.14
N GLY A 104 33.83 -7.70 -37.71
CA GLY A 104 33.28 -8.08 -39.01
C GLY A 104 31.76 -8.19 -39.00
N ALA A 105 31.17 -8.77 -37.95
CA ALA A 105 29.72 -8.91 -37.80
C ALA A 105 29.04 -7.54 -37.72
N ILE A 106 29.62 -6.60 -36.97
CA ILE A 106 29.14 -5.21 -36.89
C ILE A 106 29.15 -4.53 -38.26
N LYS A 107 30.27 -4.67 -39.00
CA LYS A 107 30.38 -4.09 -40.35
C LYS A 107 29.33 -4.69 -41.30
N LYS A 108 29.14 -6.01 -41.28
CA LYS A 108 28.18 -6.71 -42.13
C LYS A 108 26.74 -6.32 -41.80
N ALA A 109 26.39 -6.23 -40.52
CA ALA A 109 25.06 -5.78 -40.07
C ALA A 109 24.73 -4.37 -40.56
N ARG A 110 25.69 -3.43 -40.45
CA ARG A 110 25.54 -2.06 -40.99
C ARG A 110 25.28 -2.04 -42.49
N THR A 111 26.06 -2.78 -43.28
CA THR A 111 25.87 -2.85 -44.74
C THR A 111 24.53 -3.46 -45.14
N ARG A 112 23.94 -4.30 -44.27
CA ARG A 112 22.68 -5.02 -44.52
C ARG A 112 21.48 -4.42 -43.79
N ASN A 113 21.64 -3.25 -43.17
CA ASN A 113 20.60 -2.57 -42.38
C ASN A 113 19.97 -3.46 -41.29
N ILE A 114 20.82 -4.22 -40.57
CA ILE A 114 20.42 -5.03 -39.42
C ILE A 114 20.82 -4.28 -38.15
N GLU A 115 19.87 -4.06 -37.25
CA GLU A 115 20.14 -3.49 -35.94
C GLU A 115 20.72 -4.53 -34.99
N LEU A 116 21.69 -4.13 -34.18
CA LEU A 116 22.37 -5.03 -33.25
C LEU A 116 21.98 -4.67 -31.83
N TYR A 117 21.30 -5.58 -31.14
CA TYR A 117 20.85 -5.38 -29.78
C TYR A 117 21.60 -6.33 -28.83
N ARG A 118 21.73 -5.92 -27.57
CA ARG A 118 22.41 -6.70 -26.54
C ARG A 118 21.63 -6.68 -25.24
N ILE A 119 21.53 -7.86 -24.61
CA ILE A 119 21.20 -7.98 -23.19
C ILE A 119 22.49 -8.17 -22.42
N SER A 120 22.83 -7.22 -21.56
CA SER A 120 24.02 -7.28 -20.70
C SER A 120 23.61 -7.35 -19.23
N GLN A 121 24.32 -8.17 -18.46
CA GLN A 121 24.21 -8.17 -17.01
C GLN A 121 25.24 -7.16 -16.46
N GLU A 122 24.76 -6.15 -15.73
CA GLU A 122 25.63 -5.27 -14.97
C GLU A 122 25.31 -5.44 -13.49
N LEU A 123 26.36 -5.52 -12.67
CA LEU A 123 26.23 -5.24 -11.24
C LEU A 123 26.00 -3.73 -11.13
N LEU A 124 24.74 -3.30 -11.17
CA LEU A 124 24.43 -1.91 -10.82
C LEU A 124 24.76 -1.72 -9.34
N GLU A 125 25.72 -0.84 -9.06
CA GLU A 125 26.04 -0.43 -7.69
C GLU A 125 24.85 0.29 -7.03
N ASP A 126 23.96 0.88 -7.84
CA ASP A 126 22.79 1.62 -7.40
C ASP A 126 21.48 0.98 -7.86
N LYS A 127 20.85 0.21 -6.96
CA LYS A 127 19.54 -0.42 -7.15
C LYS A 127 18.39 0.58 -7.34
N SER A 128 18.59 1.86 -6.98
CA SER A 128 17.56 2.90 -7.07
C SER A 128 17.08 3.16 -8.51
N GLN A 129 17.88 2.79 -9.52
CA GLN A 129 17.54 3.01 -10.94
C GLN A 129 16.30 2.23 -11.39
N LEU A 130 16.03 1.05 -10.82
CA LEU A 130 14.80 0.30 -11.09
C LEU A 130 13.59 0.87 -10.34
N GLY A 131 13.78 1.63 -9.27
CA GLY A 131 12.68 2.11 -8.42
C GLY A 131 11.96 1.02 -7.62
N ILE A 132 12.51 -0.21 -7.59
CA ILE A 132 12.02 -1.34 -6.80
C ILE A 132 13.20 -2.03 -6.13
N ASP A 133 13.20 -2.04 -4.79
CA ASP A 133 14.27 -2.67 -4.01
C ASP A 133 14.02 -4.15 -3.74
N LYS A 134 12.75 -4.54 -3.59
CA LYS A 134 12.33 -5.88 -3.18
C LYS A 134 11.03 -6.27 -3.85
N VAL A 135 10.97 -7.53 -4.28
CA VAL A 135 9.73 -8.20 -4.70
C VAL A 135 9.49 -9.33 -3.72
N SER A 136 8.25 -9.70 -3.48
CA SER A 136 7.95 -10.83 -2.62
C SER A 136 6.76 -11.58 -3.16
N ILE A 137 6.81 -12.90 -3.06
CA ILE A 137 5.76 -13.79 -3.52
C ILE A 137 5.01 -14.29 -2.31
N ILE A 138 3.67 -14.22 -2.41
CA ILE A 138 2.78 -14.78 -1.40
C ILE A 138 2.08 -15.97 -2.03
N GLU A 139 2.41 -17.17 -1.57
CA GLU A 139 1.82 -18.42 -2.04
C GLU A 139 0.74 -18.88 -1.06
N LYS A 140 -0.43 -19.25 -1.58
CA LYS A 140 -1.51 -19.88 -0.82
C LYS A 140 -1.24 -21.38 -0.72
N LYS A 141 -0.98 -21.89 0.48
CA LYS A 141 -0.84 -23.33 0.73
C LYS A 141 -2.01 -23.86 1.51
N CYS A 142 -2.58 -24.97 1.04
CA CYS A 142 -3.62 -25.72 1.73
C CYS A 142 -3.29 -27.20 1.67
N LYS A 143 -3.37 -27.87 2.83
CA LYS A 143 -3.17 -29.31 2.96
C LYS A 143 -4.38 -29.91 3.68
N ILE A 144 -4.99 -30.92 3.08
CA ILE A 144 -5.99 -31.74 3.77
C ILE A 144 -5.24 -32.70 4.71
N LEU A 145 -5.53 -32.59 6.00
CA LEU A 145 -4.96 -33.48 7.03
C LEU A 145 -5.89 -34.67 7.32
N ALA A 146 -7.20 -34.46 7.26
CA ALA A 146 -8.21 -35.49 7.46
C ALA A 146 -9.52 -35.11 6.78
N VAL A 147 -10.30 -36.13 6.43
CA VAL A 147 -11.69 -35.98 5.95
C VAL A 147 -12.58 -36.88 6.80
N ARG A 148 -13.64 -36.31 7.33
CA ARG A 148 -14.75 -37.03 7.99
C ARG A 148 -16.00 -36.78 7.16
N PHE A 149 -16.94 -37.69 7.19
CA PHE A 149 -18.18 -37.50 6.47
C PHE A 149 -19.35 -38.12 7.22
N ASN A 150 -20.55 -37.66 6.89
CA ASN A 150 -21.80 -38.24 7.33
C ASN A 150 -22.52 -38.85 6.12
N SER A 151 -23.00 -40.08 6.30
CA SER A 151 -23.90 -40.77 5.39
C SER A 151 -25.06 -41.31 6.21
N GLU A 152 -26.24 -40.71 6.09
CA GLU A 152 -27.43 -41.17 6.83
C GLU A 152 -27.76 -42.63 6.52
N LYS A 153 -27.56 -43.05 5.26
CA LYS A 153 -27.83 -44.42 4.83
C LYS A 153 -26.86 -45.42 5.45
N LEU A 154 -25.57 -45.10 5.60
CA LEU A 154 -24.63 -45.97 6.30
C LEU A 154 -25.00 -46.09 7.78
N LEU A 155 -25.37 -44.99 8.43
CA LEU A 155 -25.79 -44.98 9.83
C LEU A 155 -27.06 -45.80 10.07
N LYS A 156 -28.08 -45.64 9.22
CA LYS A 156 -29.34 -46.43 9.28
C LYS A 156 -29.06 -47.93 9.13
N ASN A 157 -28.09 -48.29 8.30
CA ASN A 157 -27.67 -49.67 8.10
C ASN A 157 -26.66 -50.19 9.15
N ARG A 158 -26.35 -49.39 10.19
CA ARG A 158 -25.39 -49.72 11.26
C ARG A 158 -24.01 -50.13 10.74
N ILE A 159 -23.58 -49.53 9.63
CA ILE A 159 -22.27 -49.82 9.03
C ILE A 159 -21.23 -48.94 9.71
N PHE A 160 -20.41 -49.57 10.57
CA PHE A 160 -19.24 -48.95 11.20
C PHE A 160 -18.00 -49.71 10.75
N THR A 161 -17.09 -49.04 10.05
CA THR A 161 -15.86 -49.65 9.53
C THR A 161 -14.68 -48.71 9.71
N ASN A 162 -13.50 -49.30 9.91
CA ASN A 162 -12.22 -48.60 9.92
C ASN A 162 -11.57 -48.59 8.53
N GLU A 163 -12.23 -49.16 7.52
CA GLU A 163 -11.78 -49.12 6.14
C GLU A 163 -11.67 -47.66 5.65
N LYS A 164 -10.67 -47.38 4.82
CA LYS A 164 -10.56 -46.09 4.16
C LYS A 164 -11.66 -46.00 3.11
N PHE A 165 -12.52 -45.01 3.25
CA PHE A 165 -13.55 -44.73 2.27
C PHE A 165 -12.99 -43.94 1.09
N GLU A 166 -13.40 -44.36 -0.10
CA GLU A 166 -13.20 -43.64 -1.35
C GLU A 166 -14.48 -42.89 -1.73
N PHE A 167 -14.32 -41.76 -2.40
CA PHE A 167 -15.44 -40.91 -2.80
C PHE A 167 -15.65 -40.94 -4.30
N TYR A 168 -16.91 -40.94 -4.70
CA TYR A 168 -17.35 -41.11 -6.08
C TYR A 168 -18.34 -40.02 -6.46
N SER A 169 -18.31 -39.58 -7.71
CA SER A 169 -19.32 -38.70 -8.29
C SER A 169 -20.60 -39.46 -8.66
N ASP A 170 -21.63 -38.73 -9.12
CA ASP A 170 -22.92 -39.31 -9.54
C ASP A 170 -22.79 -40.36 -10.65
N ASP A 171 -21.86 -40.13 -11.59
CA ASP A 171 -21.51 -41.07 -12.65
C ASP A 171 -20.57 -42.19 -12.18
N LYS A 172 -20.43 -42.37 -10.85
CA LYS A 172 -19.63 -43.40 -10.18
C LYS A 172 -18.14 -43.38 -10.52
N LYS A 173 -17.61 -42.24 -10.96
CA LYS A 173 -16.16 -42.07 -11.13
C LYS A 173 -15.51 -41.75 -9.79
N LEU A 174 -14.35 -42.34 -9.56
CA LEU A 174 -13.54 -42.04 -8.38
C LEU A 174 -13.10 -40.57 -8.41
N ILE A 175 -13.40 -39.83 -7.35
CA ILE A 175 -12.96 -38.44 -7.18
C ILE A 175 -11.58 -38.46 -6.53
N LYS A 176 -10.58 -37.86 -7.18
CA LYS A 176 -9.22 -37.81 -6.63
C LYS A 176 -9.13 -36.79 -5.51
N HIS A 177 -8.18 -36.99 -4.62
CA HIS A 177 -7.91 -36.08 -3.51
C HIS A 177 -7.55 -34.66 -3.98
N GLU A 178 -6.87 -34.54 -5.12
CA GLU A 178 -6.51 -33.26 -5.75
C GLU A 178 -7.75 -32.48 -6.19
N ASP A 179 -8.76 -33.16 -6.73
CA ASP A 179 -10.02 -32.54 -7.18
C ASP A 179 -10.78 -31.94 -5.99
N PHE A 180 -10.76 -32.61 -4.83
CA PHE A 180 -11.31 -32.05 -3.58
C PHE A 180 -10.53 -30.82 -3.14
N LEU A 181 -9.21 -30.89 -3.14
CA LEU A 181 -8.36 -29.78 -2.70
C LEU A 181 -8.61 -28.52 -3.55
N GLN A 182 -8.72 -28.66 -4.87
CA GLN A 182 -8.98 -27.54 -5.77
C GLN A 182 -10.33 -26.88 -5.46
N LYS A 183 -11.41 -27.67 -5.38
CA LYS A 183 -12.74 -27.16 -5.03
C LYS A 183 -12.77 -26.50 -3.65
N ILE A 184 -12.04 -27.06 -2.69
CA ILE A 184 -11.96 -26.50 -1.34
C ILE A 184 -11.25 -25.15 -1.36
N ILE A 185 -10.09 -25.03 -2.01
CA ILE A 185 -9.30 -23.80 -2.06
C ILE A 185 -10.08 -22.62 -2.68
N GLU A 186 -10.99 -22.93 -3.60
CA GLU A 186 -11.88 -21.96 -4.26
C GLU A 186 -13.04 -21.49 -3.38
N LEU A 187 -13.30 -22.15 -2.23
CA LEU A 187 -14.41 -21.76 -1.36
C LEU A 187 -14.20 -20.35 -0.78
N PRO A 188 -15.22 -19.48 -0.88
CA PRO A 188 -15.18 -18.16 -0.27
C PRO A 188 -14.93 -18.26 1.24
N GLY A 189 -13.96 -17.50 1.74
CA GLY A 189 -13.75 -17.31 3.17
C GLY A 189 -12.79 -18.29 3.86
N ILE A 190 -12.31 -19.36 3.21
CA ILE A 190 -11.27 -20.23 3.80
C ILE A 190 -10.05 -19.43 4.21
N TRP A 191 -9.61 -18.51 3.34
CA TRP A 191 -8.43 -17.71 3.61
C TRP A 191 -8.68 -16.64 4.69
N ARG A 192 -9.95 -16.31 5.03
CA ARG A 192 -10.31 -15.31 6.06
C ARG A 192 -9.76 -15.67 7.43
N PHE A 193 -9.55 -16.96 7.71
CA PHE A 193 -8.96 -17.42 8.97
C PHE A 193 -7.48 -17.02 9.16
N LEU A 194 -6.82 -16.56 8.10
CA LEU A 194 -5.48 -15.97 8.17
C LEU A 194 -5.53 -14.43 8.30
N PHE A 195 -6.71 -13.82 8.34
CA PHE A 195 -6.86 -12.38 8.57
C PHE A 195 -7.16 -12.11 10.04
N THR A 196 -6.50 -11.10 10.58
CA THR A 196 -6.69 -10.58 11.93
C THR A 196 -7.16 -9.12 11.85
N LYS A 197 -7.57 -8.55 12.98
CA LYS A 197 -7.88 -7.12 13.08
C LYS A 197 -6.69 -6.22 12.69
N SER A 198 -5.47 -6.74 12.76
CA SER A 198 -4.22 -6.00 12.51
C SER A 198 -3.56 -6.31 11.16
N GLY A 199 -4.10 -7.23 10.36
CA GLY A 199 -3.52 -7.61 9.07
C GLY A 199 -3.56 -9.11 8.78
N VAL A 200 -2.76 -9.55 7.81
CA VAL A 200 -2.68 -10.95 7.33
C VAL A 200 -1.56 -11.70 8.04
N LEU A 201 -1.82 -12.92 8.48
CA LEU A 201 -0.82 -13.84 9.00
C LEU A 201 -0.04 -14.48 7.85
N LEU A 202 1.25 -14.15 7.77
CA LEU A 202 2.20 -14.72 6.83
C LEU A 202 3.11 -15.73 7.55
N ASN A 203 3.52 -16.79 6.86
CA ASN A 203 4.39 -17.86 7.38
C ASN A 203 3.85 -18.51 8.67
N GLN A 204 2.53 -18.56 8.79
CA GLN A 204 1.84 -19.18 9.92
C GLN A 204 0.80 -20.17 9.43
N LYS A 205 0.94 -21.40 9.91
CA LYS A 205 -0.01 -22.48 9.67
C LYS A 205 -1.22 -22.31 10.56
N LYS A 206 -2.41 -22.32 9.96
CA LYS A 206 -3.69 -22.33 10.66
C LYS A 206 -4.44 -23.60 10.35
N ARG A 207 -4.90 -24.30 11.39
CA ARG A 207 -5.83 -25.41 11.23
C ARG A 207 -7.26 -24.90 11.26
N ILE A 208 -8.05 -25.34 10.29
CA ILE A 208 -9.47 -25.00 10.17
C ILE A 208 -10.29 -26.25 9.86
N TYR A 209 -11.60 -26.14 10.10
CA TYR A 209 -12.52 -27.28 10.07
C TYR A 209 -13.77 -26.99 9.24
N PRO A 210 -13.65 -26.72 7.93
CA PRO A 210 -14.83 -26.41 7.12
C PRO A 210 -15.72 -27.64 6.98
N ASN A 211 -17.03 -27.39 7.05
CA ASN A 211 -18.07 -28.36 6.78
C ASN A 211 -18.68 -28.04 5.42
N LEU A 212 -18.79 -29.05 4.54
CA LEU A 212 -19.35 -28.93 3.21
C LEU A 212 -20.56 -29.84 3.08
N ASN A 213 -21.70 -29.23 2.78
CA ASN A 213 -22.88 -29.97 2.33
C ASN A 213 -22.59 -30.45 0.91
N THR A 214 -22.64 -31.75 0.71
CA THR A 214 -22.29 -32.38 -0.56
C THR A 214 -23.56 -32.84 -1.26
N LYS A 215 -23.67 -32.50 -2.55
CA LYS A 215 -24.65 -33.08 -3.47
C LYS A 215 -23.89 -33.96 -4.44
N ASN A 216 -24.45 -35.13 -4.75
CA ASN A 216 -23.92 -36.03 -5.78
C ASN A 216 -22.51 -36.58 -5.46
N ILE A 217 -22.18 -36.70 -4.17
CA ILE A 217 -20.99 -37.40 -3.70
C ILE A 217 -21.44 -38.67 -3.00
N TYR A 218 -20.78 -39.78 -3.33
CA TYR A 218 -21.08 -41.10 -2.82
C TYR A 218 -19.82 -41.73 -2.24
N THR A 219 -19.99 -42.68 -1.34
CA THR A 219 -18.94 -43.59 -0.88
C THR A 219 -19.31 -45.02 -1.23
N ASN A 220 -18.33 -45.85 -1.58
CA ASN A 220 -18.56 -47.26 -1.88
C ASN A 220 -18.27 -48.11 -0.64
N TYR A 221 -19.21 -48.97 -0.25
CA TYR A 221 -18.98 -50.02 0.73
C TYR A 221 -19.53 -51.34 0.20
N ARG A 222 -18.64 -52.31 0.02
CA ARG A 222 -18.96 -53.66 -0.51
C ARG A 222 -19.78 -53.63 -1.80
N GLY A 223 -19.40 -52.76 -2.74
CA GLY A 223 -20.06 -52.65 -4.05
C GLY A 223 -21.32 -51.77 -4.07
N ASN A 224 -21.80 -51.32 -2.92
CA ASN A 224 -22.97 -50.44 -2.80
C ASN A 224 -22.53 -48.98 -2.60
N TYR A 225 -23.21 -48.06 -3.28
CA TYR A 225 -22.92 -46.63 -3.21
C TYR A 225 -23.89 -45.93 -2.26
N TYR A 226 -23.33 -45.24 -1.28
CA TYR A 226 -24.07 -44.51 -0.26
C TYR A 226 -23.84 -43.02 -0.43
N PRO A 227 -24.91 -42.19 -0.46
CA PRO A 227 -24.75 -40.75 -0.56
C PRO A 227 -24.03 -40.23 0.69
N VAL A 228 -23.19 -39.23 0.47
CA VAL A 228 -22.52 -38.46 1.51
C VAL A 228 -23.23 -37.11 1.55
N GLU A 229 -23.92 -36.80 2.64
CA GLU A 229 -24.66 -35.54 2.76
C GLU A 229 -23.77 -34.40 3.29
N LEU A 230 -22.80 -34.74 4.15
CA LEU A 230 -21.92 -33.78 4.79
C LEU A 230 -20.49 -34.30 4.82
N MET A 231 -19.53 -33.45 4.47
CA MET A 231 -18.11 -33.70 4.67
C MET A 231 -17.51 -32.64 5.59
N GLN A 232 -16.75 -33.07 6.59
CA GLN A 232 -15.95 -32.21 7.46
C GLN A 232 -14.48 -32.43 7.14
N PHE A 233 -13.79 -31.36 6.76
CA PHE A 233 -12.37 -31.41 6.47
C PHE A 233 -11.58 -30.90 7.67
N THR A 234 -10.40 -31.46 7.90
CA THR A 234 -9.36 -30.80 8.69
C THR A 234 -8.31 -30.29 7.71
N LEU A 235 -8.23 -28.98 7.57
CA LEU A 235 -7.28 -28.33 6.67
C LEU A 235 -6.19 -27.63 7.47
N GLU A 236 -4.98 -27.63 6.93
CA GLU A 236 -3.90 -26.73 7.31
C GLU A 236 -3.70 -25.73 6.19
N ILE A 237 -3.92 -24.45 6.47
CA ILE A 237 -3.77 -23.35 5.51
C ILE A 237 -2.66 -22.40 5.95
N GLU A 238 -1.99 -21.78 4.98
CA GLU A 238 -0.91 -20.83 5.22
C GLU A 238 -0.74 -19.88 4.03
N TYR A 239 -0.40 -18.62 4.30
CA TYR A 239 0.19 -17.72 3.33
C TYR A 239 1.70 -17.77 3.47
N LEU A 240 2.37 -18.42 2.52
CA LEU A 240 3.83 -18.52 2.52
C LEU A 240 4.41 -17.26 1.85
N PHE A 241 5.08 -16.44 2.63
CA PHE A 241 5.81 -15.26 2.19
C PHE A 241 7.24 -15.63 1.84
N ASN A 242 7.56 -15.52 0.56
CA ASN A 242 8.88 -15.78 0.01
C ASN A 242 9.45 -14.46 -0.54
N PRO A 243 10.34 -13.77 0.21
CA PRO A 243 11.00 -12.59 -0.31
C PRO A 243 11.90 -12.97 -1.48
N LEU A 244 11.84 -12.21 -2.56
CA LEU A 244 12.75 -12.31 -3.70
C LEU A 244 13.61 -11.05 -3.78
N GLU A 245 14.92 -11.24 -3.75
CA GLU A 245 15.85 -10.14 -3.93
C GLU A 245 16.04 -9.85 -5.42
N ILE A 246 15.80 -8.61 -5.80
CA ILE A 246 16.28 -8.08 -7.08
C ILE A 246 17.79 -7.84 -6.91
N SER A 247 18.59 -8.76 -7.44
CA SER A 247 20.05 -8.73 -7.38
C SER A 247 20.71 -8.63 -8.75
N ASN A 248 20.03 -9.10 -9.80
CA ASN A 248 20.57 -9.15 -11.16
C ASN A 248 19.77 -8.20 -12.05
N ILE A 249 20.25 -6.96 -12.15
CA ILE A 249 19.71 -5.98 -13.08
C ILE A 249 20.42 -6.14 -14.42
N LYS A 250 19.65 -6.12 -15.49
CA LYS A 250 20.11 -6.30 -16.87
C LYS A 250 19.70 -5.10 -17.70
N LYS A 251 20.52 -4.77 -18.69
CA LYS A 251 20.22 -3.73 -19.67
C LYS A 251 19.82 -4.37 -20.98
N TYR A 252 18.78 -3.82 -21.59
CA TYR A 252 18.41 -4.10 -22.97
C TYR A 252 18.83 -2.91 -23.82
N GLN A 253 19.77 -3.11 -24.75
CA GLN A 253 20.51 -2.03 -25.39
C GLN A 253 20.48 -2.14 -26.91
N SER A 254 20.29 -1.02 -27.59
CA SER A 254 20.56 -0.87 -29.02
C SER A 254 22.01 -0.47 -29.20
N LEU A 255 22.84 -1.37 -29.74
CA LEU A 255 24.25 -1.07 -30.05
C LEU A 255 24.38 -0.24 -31.33
N THR A 256 23.36 -0.28 -32.20
CA THR A 256 23.32 0.56 -33.41
C THR A 256 23.15 2.03 -33.04
N GLU A 257 22.25 2.33 -32.10
CA GLU A 257 21.95 3.69 -31.65
C GLU A 257 22.78 4.11 -30.43
N ASN A 258 23.51 3.16 -29.82
CA ASN A 258 24.24 3.35 -28.57
C ASN A 258 23.34 3.85 -27.42
N THR A 259 22.14 3.27 -27.31
CA THR A 259 21.12 3.63 -26.32
C THR A 259 20.74 2.41 -25.48
N THR A 260 20.37 2.65 -24.22
CA THR A 260 19.69 1.64 -23.40
C THR A 260 18.21 1.85 -23.58
N LEU A 261 17.48 0.81 -23.98
CA LEU A 261 16.05 0.86 -24.22
C LEU A 261 15.27 0.61 -22.93
N ALA A 262 15.69 -0.40 -22.15
CA ALA A 262 15.08 -0.74 -20.87
C ALA A 262 16.09 -1.31 -19.87
N LEU A 263 15.79 -1.12 -18.58
CA LEU A 263 16.37 -1.86 -17.47
C LEU A 263 15.40 -2.95 -17.05
N PHE A 264 15.88 -4.14 -16.71
CA PHE A 264 14.98 -5.20 -16.24
C PHE A 264 15.63 -6.15 -15.26
N SER A 265 14.80 -6.91 -14.54
CA SER A 265 15.24 -8.03 -13.72
C SER A 265 14.26 -9.19 -13.88
N ASP A 266 14.79 -10.39 -14.08
CA ASP A 266 14.03 -11.63 -14.16
C ASP A 266 14.37 -12.56 -12.99
N LEU A 267 13.33 -13.17 -12.42
CA LEU A 267 13.40 -14.05 -11.26
C LEU A 267 12.62 -15.32 -11.55
N GLU A 268 13.21 -16.47 -11.31
CA GLU A 268 12.53 -17.76 -11.41
C GLU A 268 12.12 -18.25 -10.02
N PHE A 269 10.91 -18.79 -9.90
CA PHE A 269 10.41 -19.40 -8.68
C PHE A 269 9.49 -20.58 -8.99
N VAL A 270 9.20 -21.41 -7.99
CA VAL A 270 8.24 -22.50 -8.10
C VAL A 270 7.08 -22.19 -7.16
N ALA A 271 5.85 -22.19 -7.70
CA ALA A 271 4.63 -22.03 -6.93
C ALA A 271 3.61 -23.07 -7.40
N ASN A 272 3.00 -23.79 -6.45
CA ASN A 272 2.09 -24.90 -6.72
C ASN A 272 2.69 -25.98 -7.65
N GLY A 273 4.00 -26.22 -7.55
CA GLY A 273 4.72 -27.20 -8.39
C GLY A 273 4.95 -26.74 -9.85
N ILE A 274 4.50 -25.55 -10.23
CA ILE A 274 4.72 -24.97 -11.55
C ILE A 274 5.90 -24.00 -11.46
N LYS A 275 6.79 -24.04 -12.45
CA LYS A 275 7.90 -23.08 -12.56
C LYS A 275 7.38 -21.80 -13.20
N HIS A 276 7.58 -20.69 -12.51
CA HIS A 276 7.22 -19.35 -12.93
C HIS A 276 8.48 -18.51 -13.14
N ARG A 277 8.36 -17.56 -14.05
CA ARG A 277 9.34 -16.50 -14.27
C ARG A 277 8.64 -15.17 -14.16
N PHE A 278 9.06 -14.39 -13.18
CA PHE A 278 8.66 -13.02 -12.99
C PHE A 278 9.68 -12.11 -13.67
N CYS A 279 9.21 -11.09 -14.37
CA CYS A 279 10.06 -10.07 -14.97
C CYS A 279 9.52 -8.70 -14.60
N TYR A 280 10.40 -7.83 -14.12
CA TYR A 280 10.14 -6.40 -13.97
C TYR A 280 10.93 -5.65 -15.03
N VAL A 281 10.27 -4.83 -15.83
CA VAL A 281 10.88 -4.05 -16.89
C VAL A 281 10.59 -2.57 -16.68
N LYS A 282 11.62 -1.73 -16.71
CA LYS A 282 11.51 -0.28 -16.69
C LYS A 282 12.08 0.27 -18.01
N PRO A 283 11.21 0.67 -18.96
CA PRO A 283 11.64 1.44 -20.12
C PRO A 283 12.40 2.70 -19.68
N THR A 284 13.41 3.12 -20.44
CA THR A 284 14.25 4.27 -20.06
C THR A 284 13.58 5.61 -20.27
N ASP A 285 12.59 5.66 -21.16
CA ASP A 285 11.75 6.80 -21.50
C ASP A 285 10.47 6.89 -20.62
N GLU A 286 10.14 5.84 -19.88
CA GLU A 286 9.00 5.81 -18.95
C GLU A 286 9.43 5.87 -17.48
N ASN A 287 8.63 6.58 -16.67
CA ASN A 287 8.78 6.57 -15.21
C ASN A 287 8.12 5.35 -14.55
N ILE A 288 7.37 4.56 -15.32
CA ILE A 288 6.55 3.46 -14.81
C ILE A 288 7.20 2.15 -15.28
N GLY A 289 7.51 1.28 -14.33
CA GLY A 289 7.90 -0.08 -14.69
C GLY A 289 6.69 -0.99 -14.80
N ARG A 290 6.83 -2.01 -15.64
CA ARG A 290 5.82 -2.99 -15.98
C ARG A 290 6.21 -4.36 -15.42
N PHE A 291 5.21 -5.14 -15.02
CA PHE A 291 5.39 -6.45 -14.41
C PHE A 291 4.86 -7.54 -15.33
N PHE A 292 5.63 -8.59 -15.52
CA PHE A 292 5.26 -9.73 -16.35
C PHE A 292 5.47 -11.03 -15.60
N ILE A 293 4.61 -12.00 -15.88
CA ILE A 293 4.78 -13.38 -15.45
C ILE A 293 4.67 -14.31 -16.66
N SER A 294 5.47 -15.34 -16.68
CA SER A 294 5.34 -16.44 -17.63
C SER A 294 5.47 -17.77 -16.90
N THR A 295 4.66 -18.75 -17.27
CA THR A 295 4.72 -20.11 -16.72
C THR A 295 5.38 -21.06 -17.72
N SER A 296 5.93 -22.18 -17.23
CA SER A 296 6.51 -23.21 -18.12
C SER A 296 5.50 -23.85 -19.09
N ASN A 297 4.20 -23.69 -18.84
CA ASN A 297 3.13 -24.35 -19.58
C ASN A 297 2.41 -23.41 -20.55
N GLU A 298 2.59 -22.09 -20.42
CA GLU A 298 1.98 -21.09 -21.28
C GLU A 298 2.91 -20.69 -22.43
N LYS A 299 2.32 -20.42 -23.59
CA LYS A 299 3.08 -20.01 -24.78
C LYS A 299 3.51 -18.55 -24.74
N GLU A 300 2.72 -17.72 -24.06
CA GLU A 300 2.87 -16.27 -24.02
C GLU A 300 3.06 -15.77 -22.59
N SER A 301 3.77 -14.65 -22.47
CA SER A 301 3.89 -13.93 -21.20
C SER A 301 2.63 -13.12 -20.92
N VAL A 302 2.22 -13.10 -19.66
CA VAL A 302 1.10 -12.26 -19.19
C VAL A 302 1.68 -11.03 -18.54
N GLU A 303 1.39 -9.87 -19.12
CA GLU A 303 1.55 -8.61 -18.38
C GLU A 303 0.58 -8.64 -17.21
N LEU A 304 1.10 -8.46 -16.00
CA LEU A 304 0.31 -8.32 -14.79
C LEU A 304 -0.33 -6.92 -14.82
N LYS A 305 -1.23 -6.69 -15.77
CA LYS A 305 -2.05 -5.49 -15.85
C LYS A 305 -2.85 -5.44 -14.56
N THR A 306 -2.48 -4.51 -13.69
CA THR A 306 -3.02 -4.22 -12.35
C THR A 306 -2.68 -5.17 -11.20
N LEU A 307 -1.48 -4.97 -10.61
CA LEU A 307 -1.31 -4.92 -9.14
C LEU A 307 -1.85 -3.58 -8.57
N GLY A 308 -2.94 -3.09 -9.15
CA GLY A 308 -3.23 -1.66 -9.29
C GLY A 308 -2.36 -1.03 -10.37
N LYS A 309 -2.84 0.03 -11.02
CA LYS A 309 -1.93 1.08 -11.43
C LYS A 309 -1.14 1.42 -10.17
N LEU A 310 0.11 0.97 -10.04
CA LEU A 310 1.10 1.77 -9.34
C LEU A 310 1.38 2.99 -10.24
N ALA A 311 0.33 3.76 -10.52
CA ALA A 311 0.49 5.14 -10.20
C ALA A 311 0.98 5.09 -8.75
N LEU A 312 2.21 5.54 -8.54
CA LEU A 312 2.39 6.47 -7.44
C LEU A 312 1.32 7.54 -7.69
N GLU A 313 0.05 7.25 -7.39
CA GLU A 313 -0.96 8.28 -7.28
C GLU A 313 -0.31 9.15 -6.23
N PRO A 314 0.04 10.40 -6.59
CA PRO A 314 0.63 11.29 -5.63
C PRO A 314 -0.33 11.20 -4.45
N LYS A 315 0.18 10.79 -3.26
CA LYS A 315 -0.57 10.83 -1.99
C LYS A 315 -1.58 11.94 -2.17
N PRO A 316 -2.90 11.66 -2.17
CA PRO A 316 -3.91 12.61 -2.63
C PRO A 316 -3.44 13.95 -2.11
N LYS A 317 -3.08 14.88 -3.01
CA LYS A 317 -2.27 16.08 -2.71
C LYS A 317 -3.04 16.94 -1.70
N SER A 318 -3.18 16.47 -0.48
CA SER A 318 -3.70 17.20 0.64
C SER A 318 -2.58 18.16 0.91
N LYS A 319 -2.87 19.46 0.77
CA LYS A 319 -1.93 20.50 1.19
C LYS A 319 -1.61 20.37 2.69
N LEU A 320 -2.41 19.60 3.43
CA LEU A 320 -2.19 19.23 4.82
C LEU A 320 -0.98 18.30 4.96
N ARG A 321 -0.01 18.78 5.73
CA ARG A 321 1.13 17.99 6.22
C ARG A 321 0.92 17.74 7.70
N ASN A 322 1.42 16.60 8.18
CA ASN A 322 1.51 16.37 9.61
C ASN A 322 2.38 17.46 10.24
N ILE A 323 2.08 17.79 11.49
CA ILE A 323 2.81 18.80 12.24
C ILE A 323 3.57 18.12 13.36
N GLN A 324 4.79 18.59 13.59
CA GLN A 324 5.57 18.16 14.72
C GLN A 324 4.86 18.56 16.02
N VAL A 325 4.47 17.56 16.81
CA VAL A 325 4.00 17.78 18.18
C VAL A 325 5.19 18.26 19.01
N LEU A 326 5.12 19.49 19.49
CA LEU A 326 6.21 20.10 20.25
C LEU A 326 6.16 19.62 21.70
N PRO A 327 7.29 19.50 22.40
CA PRO A 327 7.29 19.30 23.84
C PRO A 327 6.79 20.58 24.55
N TYR A 328 6.09 20.41 25.67
CA TYR A 328 5.67 21.49 26.56
C TYR A 328 6.87 21.96 27.38
N GLU A 329 7.52 23.01 26.88
CA GLU A 329 8.78 23.52 27.41
C GLU A 329 8.75 25.03 27.66
N PHE A 330 9.44 25.46 28.70
CA PHE A 330 9.58 26.86 29.10
C PHE A 330 11.04 27.28 28.99
N LYS A 331 11.31 28.45 28.40
CA LYS A 331 12.66 29.03 28.42
C LYS A 331 12.97 29.49 29.83
N ILE A 332 14.18 29.20 30.30
CA ILE A 332 14.68 29.65 31.60
C ILE A 332 15.91 30.55 31.41
N SER A 333 16.12 31.44 32.38
CA SER A 333 17.22 32.41 32.32
C SER A 333 18.58 31.74 32.53
N LYS A 334 19.65 32.34 32.00
CA LYS A 334 21.02 31.87 32.25
C LYS A 334 21.36 31.87 33.75
N HIS A 335 20.85 32.86 34.48
CA HIS A 335 20.99 32.95 35.93
C HIS A 335 20.32 31.77 36.65
N THR A 336 19.13 31.35 36.20
CA THR A 336 18.42 30.19 36.77
C THR A 336 19.21 28.91 36.58
N VAL A 337 19.80 28.71 35.38
CA VAL A 337 20.65 27.53 35.10
C VAL A 337 21.91 27.55 35.96
N ASN A 338 22.60 28.70 36.05
CA ASN A 338 23.84 28.81 36.84
C ASN A 338 23.64 28.61 38.34
N ASN A 339 22.44 28.88 38.86
CA ASN A 339 22.11 28.69 40.28
C ASN A 339 21.70 27.25 40.63
N LEU A 340 21.39 26.42 39.62
CA LEU A 340 21.11 25.00 39.82
C LEU A 340 22.44 24.28 40.00
N ASN A 341 22.96 24.31 41.23
CA ASN A 341 24.24 23.73 41.61
C ASN A 341 24.13 22.19 41.65
N LEU A 342 24.09 21.56 40.47
CA LEU A 342 23.82 20.12 40.29
C LEU A 342 25.00 19.20 40.65
N ASN A 343 26.13 19.76 41.07
CA ASN A 343 27.32 19.01 41.44
C ASN A 343 27.20 18.15 42.71
N ASN A 344 26.08 18.17 43.44
CA ASN A 344 26.02 17.55 44.78
C ASN A 344 24.87 16.57 45.09
N GLN A 345 23.95 16.23 44.18
CA GLN A 345 22.93 15.19 44.49
C GLN A 345 22.45 14.44 43.23
N THR A 346 23.27 13.53 42.70
CA THR A 346 22.71 12.35 42.01
C THR A 346 22.40 11.30 43.08
N ALA A 347 21.22 11.39 43.70
CA ALA A 347 20.74 10.29 44.52
C ALA A 347 20.66 9.03 43.62
N PRO A 348 21.22 7.88 44.03
CA PRO A 348 21.08 6.64 43.28
C PRO A 348 19.60 6.30 43.13
N ILE A 349 19.25 5.71 41.99
CA ILE A 349 17.89 5.29 41.58
C ILE A 349 17.23 4.28 42.57
N GLU A 350 17.90 3.92 43.66
CA GLU A 350 17.39 3.04 44.73
C GLU A 350 16.22 3.65 45.54
N GLU A 351 15.98 4.96 45.48
CA GLU A 351 14.77 5.61 46.05
C GLU A 351 13.47 5.40 45.23
N ASN A 352 13.52 4.66 44.11
CA ASN A 352 12.34 4.36 43.27
C ASN A 352 11.16 3.75 44.05
N SER A 353 11.40 3.04 45.16
CA SER A 353 10.32 2.38 45.90
C SER A 353 9.31 3.35 46.53
N ARG A 354 9.76 4.54 46.97
CA ARG A 354 8.88 5.57 47.55
C ARG A 354 8.14 6.34 46.47
N PHE A 355 8.84 6.75 45.42
CA PHE A 355 8.22 7.41 44.26
C PHE A 355 7.19 6.51 43.55
N LEU A 356 7.48 5.22 43.38
CA LEU A 356 6.52 4.24 42.84
C LEU A 356 5.33 4.00 43.77
N LYS A 357 5.49 4.14 45.09
CA LYS A 357 4.37 4.12 46.04
C LYS A 357 3.52 5.39 45.95
N GLU A 358 4.14 6.56 45.79
CA GLU A 358 3.46 7.84 45.63
C GLU A 358 2.71 7.93 44.28
N LEU A 359 3.27 7.40 43.19
CA LEU A 359 2.59 7.24 41.90
C LEU A 359 1.32 6.40 41.98
N LYS A 360 1.34 5.33 42.80
CA LYS A 360 0.15 4.50 43.05
C LYS A 360 -0.88 5.18 43.95
N SER A 361 -0.51 6.23 44.68
CA SER A 361 -1.35 6.88 45.70
C SER A 361 -2.39 7.88 45.14
N LYS A 362 -2.63 7.91 43.83
CA LYS A 362 -3.55 8.85 43.12
C LYS A 362 -3.20 10.35 43.30
N LYS A 363 -2.04 10.71 43.86
CA LYS A 363 -1.55 12.09 43.87
C LYS A 363 -0.86 12.44 42.53
N SER A 364 -1.08 13.65 42.04
CA SER A 364 -0.45 14.15 40.81
C SER A 364 1.07 14.05 40.93
N SER A 365 1.71 13.40 39.96
CA SER A 365 3.13 13.02 39.95
C SER A 365 3.81 13.55 38.69
N ALA A 366 3.45 14.78 38.29
CA ALA A 366 4.15 15.48 37.23
C ALA A 366 5.62 15.69 37.65
N LEU A 367 6.54 15.29 36.78
CA LEU A 367 7.97 15.50 36.95
C LEU A 367 8.37 16.76 36.18
N ILE A 368 9.33 17.49 36.72
CA ILE A 368 9.94 18.64 36.06
C ILE A 368 11.35 18.26 35.65
N GLY A 369 11.60 18.28 34.35
CA GLY A 369 12.91 18.06 33.76
C GLY A 369 13.58 19.36 33.34
N LEU A 370 14.90 19.37 33.36
CA LEU A 370 15.75 20.49 32.95
C LEU A 370 16.65 20.05 31.78
N ASP A 371 16.65 20.82 30.70
CA ASP A 371 17.60 20.72 29.60
C ASP A 371 18.52 21.94 29.66
N GLU A 372 19.67 21.78 30.30
CA GLU A 372 20.63 22.86 30.54
C GLU A 372 21.19 23.43 29.23
N HIS A 373 21.53 22.56 28.28
CA HIS A 373 22.10 22.94 26.99
C HIS A 373 21.14 23.83 26.20
N LYS A 374 19.85 23.47 26.18
CA LYS A 374 18.82 24.27 25.49
C LYS A 374 18.26 25.39 26.37
N ARG A 375 18.61 25.42 27.67
CA ARG A 375 18.07 26.32 28.69
C ARG A 375 16.55 26.27 28.72
N LYS A 376 16.02 25.05 28.87
CA LYS A 376 14.59 24.80 28.92
C LYS A 376 14.20 23.93 30.10
N LEU A 377 13.04 24.23 30.67
CA LEU A 377 12.34 23.38 31.62
C LEU A 377 11.21 22.67 30.88
N PHE A 378 10.96 21.40 31.17
CA PHE A 378 9.90 20.63 30.55
C PHE A 378 9.16 19.79 31.57
N ILE A 379 7.88 19.51 31.31
CA ILE A 379 7.07 18.66 32.18
C ILE A 379 7.08 17.24 31.64
N MET A 380 7.05 16.24 32.52
CA MET A 380 6.83 14.85 32.15
C MET A 380 5.72 14.28 33.03
N ILE A 381 4.85 13.46 32.43
CA ILE A 381 3.84 12.72 33.18
C ILE A 381 4.21 11.24 33.10
N PRO A 382 4.83 10.68 34.15
CA PRO A 382 5.23 9.29 34.15
C PRO A 382 4.01 8.38 34.31
N PHE A 383 4.08 7.19 33.72
CA PHE A 383 3.14 6.10 33.98
C PHE A 383 3.90 4.79 34.19
N SER A 384 3.27 3.83 34.88
CA SER A 384 3.88 2.52 35.12
C SER A 384 3.29 1.46 34.20
N HIS A 385 4.16 0.67 33.55
CA HIS A 385 3.79 -0.51 32.79
C HIS A 385 4.76 -1.66 33.11
N ASN A 386 4.25 -2.83 33.48
CA ASN A 386 5.06 -3.99 33.88
C ASN A 386 6.14 -3.68 34.92
N LYS A 387 5.78 -2.91 35.96
CA LYS A 387 6.67 -2.42 37.03
C LYS A 387 7.82 -1.50 36.57
N LYS A 388 7.86 -1.13 35.28
CA LYS A 388 8.78 -0.11 34.77
C LYS A 388 8.10 1.25 34.79
N LEU A 389 8.88 2.28 35.10
CA LEU A 389 8.46 3.67 35.00
C LEU A 389 8.77 4.15 33.57
N ILE A 390 7.76 4.58 32.83
CA ILE A 390 7.91 5.15 31.50
C ILE A 390 7.57 6.63 31.61
N THR A 391 8.45 7.46 31.07
CA THR A 391 8.28 8.91 31.09
C THR A 391 8.78 9.50 29.78
N ALA A 392 8.11 10.55 29.31
CA ALA A 392 8.48 11.31 28.12
C ALA A 392 8.16 12.79 28.37
N LYS A 393 8.77 13.68 27.57
CA LYS A 393 8.39 15.11 27.59
C LYS A 393 6.90 15.21 27.25
N PHE A 394 6.14 15.83 28.15
CA PHE A 394 4.73 16.07 27.94
C PHE A 394 4.57 16.96 26.70
N PRO A 395 3.69 16.62 25.75
CA PRO A 395 3.51 17.42 24.55
C PRO A 395 2.81 18.74 24.87
N GLU A 396 3.10 19.77 24.07
CA GLU A 396 2.38 21.03 24.07
C GLU A 396 0.95 20.75 23.54
N PRO A 397 -0.09 20.98 24.37
CA PRO A 397 -1.45 20.51 24.06
C PRO A 397 -2.02 21.03 22.75
N ILE A 398 -1.77 22.30 22.38
CA ILE A 398 -2.34 22.90 21.16
C ILE A 398 -1.82 22.15 19.93
N SER A 399 -0.50 21.94 19.83
CA SER A 399 0.12 21.20 18.73
C SER A 399 -0.27 19.72 18.71
N LEU A 400 -0.47 19.10 19.88
CA LEU A 400 -0.95 17.73 20.00
C LEU A 400 -2.36 17.59 19.40
N PHE A 401 -3.31 18.39 19.87
CA PHE A 401 -4.70 18.32 19.40
C PHE A 401 -4.81 18.71 17.92
N PHE A 402 -4.08 19.74 17.50
CA PHE A 402 -4.08 20.17 16.10
C PHE A 402 -3.52 19.10 15.16
N ASN A 403 -2.38 18.48 15.50
CA ASN A 403 -1.83 17.40 14.69
C ASN A 403 -2.75 16.16 14.69
N HIS A 404 -3.32 15.81 15.85
CA HIS A 404 -4.24 14.67 15.93
C HIS A 404 -5.50 14.88 15.09
N ALA A 405 -6.03 16.11 15.06
CA ALA A 405 -7.13 16.47 14.17
C ALA A 405 -6.79 16.22 12.68
N ILE A 406 -5.59 16.61 12.24
CA ILE A 406 -5.11 16.35 10.87
C ILE A 406 -5.02 14.85 10.61
N GLU A 407 -4.41 14.08 11.50
CA GLU A 407 -4.28 12.62 11.35
C GLU A 407 -5.64 11.93 11.22
N LEU A 408 -6.61 12.34 12.04
CA LEU A 408 -7.98 11.82 12.00
C LEU A 408 -8.68 12.21 10.70
N HIS A 409 -8.49 13.44 10.22
CA HIS A 409 -9.05 13.87 8.94
C HIS A 409 -8.48 13.05 7.78
N LEU A 410 -7.15 12.85 7.73
CA LEU A 410 -6.50 12.05 6.70
C LEU A 410 -6.99 10.59 6.72
N LYS A 411 -7.19 10.01 7.92
CA LYS A 411 -7.81 8.68 8.06
C LYS A 411 -9.24 8.68 7.53
N SER A 412 -10.07 9.65 7.90
CA SER A 412 -11.43 9.81 7.39
C SER A 412 -11.42 9.84 5.84
N MET A 413 -10.55 10.66 5.24
CA MET A 413 -10.42 10.77 3.79
C MET A 413 -9.96 9.47 3.11
N SER A 414 -9.08 8.68 3.74
CA SER A 414 -8.70 7.36 3.20
C SER A 414 -9.88 6.37 3.14
N TYR A 415 -10.80 6.42 4.10
CA TYR A 415 -12.02 5.61 4.03
C TYR A 415 -12.97 6.16 2.97
N LYS A 416 -13.06 7.49 2.82
CA LYS A 416 -13.82 8.11 1.72
C LYS A 416 -13.33 7.67 0.34
N SER A 417 -12.01 7.64 0.11
CA SER A 417 -11.46 7.17 -1.16
C SER A 417 -11.73 5.69 -1.42
N ILE A 418 -11.69 4.85 -0.38
CA ILE A 418 -12.05 3.42 -0.50
C ILE A 418 -13.53 3.29 -0.91
N MET A 419 -14.43 4.07 -0.30
CA MET A 419 -15.85 4.04 -0.67
C MET A 419 -16.08 4.46 -2.12
N VAL A 420 -15.39 5.51 -2.59
CA VAL A 420 -15.46 5.97 -3.98
C VAL A 420 -14.84 4.96 -4.95
N SER A 421 -13.74 4.28 -4.60
CA SER A 421 -13.14 3.30 -5.51
C SER A 421 -13.99 2.05 -5.73
N HIS A 422 -14.98 1.79 -4.87
CA HIS A 422 -15.96 0.73 -5.07
C HIS A 422 -17.12 1.15 -5.99
N SER A 423 -17.16 2.41 -6.46
CA SER A 423 -18.11 2.83 -7.49
C SER A 423 -17.61 2.49 -8.88
N THR A 424 -18.01 1.32 -9.38
CA THR A 424 -18.21 1.13 -10.82
C THR A 424 -19.36 2.02 -11.29
N ASP A 425 -19.49 2.28 -12.59
CA ASP A 425 -20.38 3.28 -13.24
C ASP A 425 -21.89 3.25 -12.91
N ASP A 426 -22.33 2.50 -11.89
CA ASP A 426 -23.70 2.46 -11.39
C ASP A 426 -24.00 3.62 -10.41
N GLU A 427 -25.20 4.19 -10.54
CA GLU A 427 -25.65 5.41 -9.85
C GLU A 427 -25.85 5.26 -8.32
N SER A 428 -25.68 4.06 -7.73
CA SER A 428 -25.77 3.85 -6.28
C SER A 428 -25.10 2.57 -5.80
N ILE A 429 -24.38 2.62 -4.66
CA ILE A 429 -23.69 1.48 -4.06
C ILE A 429 -24.08 1.35 -2.60
N LEU A 430 -24.47 0.13 -2.21
CA LEU A 430 -24.66 -0.24 -0.82
C LEU A 430 -23.35 -0.83 -0.28
N LEU A 431 -22.67 -0.10 0.60
CA LEU A 431 -21.46 -0.57 1.28
C LEU A 431 -21.84 -1.60 2.35
N GLN A 432 -21.24 -2.79 2.29
CA GLN A 432 -21.46 -3.86 3.28
C GLN A 432 -20.39 -3.91 4.39
N ASP A 433 -19.44 -2.97 4.41
CA ASP A 433 -18.35 -2.93 5.38
C ASP A 433 -18.44 -1.73 6.35
N ASP A 434 -17.51 -1.66 7.29
CA ASP A 434 -17.44 -0.59 8.29
C ASP A 434 -16.79 0.71 7.76
N SER A 435 -16.49 0.82 6.46
CA SER A 435 -15.75 1.96 5.91
C SER A 435 -16.53 3.27 6.08
N TYR A 436 -17.85 3.25 5.87
CA TYR A 436 -18.71 4.41 6.09
C TYR A 436 -18.75 4.84 7.56
N HIS A 437 -18.90 3.89 8.48
CA HIS A 437 -18.88 4.15 9.92
C HIS A 437 -17.55 4.78 10.35
N LYS A 438 -16.42 4.26 9.87
CA LYS A 438 -15.10 4.80 10.17
C LYS A 438 -14.85 6.18 9.56
N PHE A 439 -15.34 6.43 8.34
CA PHE A 439 -15.31 7.75 7.73
C PHE A 439 -15.97 8.80 8.64
N LEU A 440 -17.19 8.52 9.11
CA LEU A 440 -17.92 9.41 10.04
C LEU A 440 -17.23 9.51 11.39
N GLN A 441 -16.81 8.39 12.00
CA GLN A 441 -16.16 8.35 13.30
C GLN A 441 -14.89 9.23 13.33
N TYR A 442 -14.04 9.09 12.32
CA TYR A 442 -12.82 9.89 12.23
C TYR A 442 -13.12 11.35 11.86
N GLY A 443 -14.17 11.62 11.08
CA GLY A 443 -14.64 12.97 10.78
C GLY A 443 -15.07 13.73 12.05
N VAL A 444 -15.96 13.13 12.84
CA VAL A 444 -16.41 13.68 14.15
C VAL A 444 -15.21 13.92 15.07
N SER A 445 -14.34 12.91 15.20
CA SER A 445 -13.17 13.01 16.06
C SER A 445 -12.23 14.14 15.63
N SER A 446 -12.06 14.35 14.32
CA SER A 446 -11.23 15.43 13.78
C SER A 446 -11.77 16.82 14.16
N ILE A 447 -13.10 17.02 14.09
CA ILE A 447 -13.76 18.26 14.51
C ILE A 447 -13.49 18.54 15.99
N PHE A 448 -13.71 17.55 16.86
CA PHE A 448 -13.52 17.71 18.31
C PHE A 448 -12.08 18.06 18.67
N MET A 449 -11.11 17.43 18.02
CA MET A 449 -9.69 17.71 18.24
C MET A 449 -9.30 19.09 17.71
N LEU A 450 -9.81 19.52 16.55
CA LEU A 450 -9.52 20.84 15.98
C LEU A 450 -10.13 21.95 16.84
N HIS A 451 -11.38 21.77 17.29
CA HIS A 451 -12.07 22.68 18.21
C HIS A 451 -11.28 22.83 19.51
N SER A 452 -10.88 21.71 20.13
CA SER A 452 -10.07 21.71 21.36
C SER A 452 -8.75 22.48 21.19
N ALA A 453 -8.08 22.31 20.05
CA ALA A 453 -6.85 23.03 19.75
C ALA A 453 -7.07 24.55 19.66
N ILE A 454 -8.16 24.99 19.02
CA ILE A 454 -8.51 26.41 18.87
C ILE A 454 -8.83 27.03 20.25
N GLU A 455 -9.68 26.35 21.02
CA GLU A 455 -10.11 26.79 22.35
C GLU A 455 -8.90 26.94 23.29
N LEU A 456 -8.03 25.93 23.34
CA LEU A 456 -6.79 25.98 24.13
C LEU A 456 -5.86 27.10 23.66
N PHE A 457 -5.73 27.31 22.35
CA PHE A 457 -4.90 28.38 21.82
C PHE A 457 -5.42 29.76 22.23
N ILE A 458 -6.72 30.01 22.10
CA ILE A 458 -7.32 31.30 22.47
C ILE A 458 -7.16 31.55 23.97
N ASN A 459 -7.46 30.55 24.80
CA ASN A 459 -7.29 30.65 26.25
C ASN A 459 -5.82 30.92 26.63
N SER A 460 -4.86 30.28 25.94
CA SER A 460 -3.42 30.52 26.15
C SER A 460 -2.96 31.95 25.82
N CYS A 461 -3.69 32.66 24.95
CA CYS A 461 -3.38 34.05 24.59
C CYS A 461 -3.84 35.05 25.66
N ILE A 462 -4.78 34.68 26.52
CA ILE A 462 -5.29 35.54 27.59
C ILE A 462 -4.25 35.60 28.71
N LYS A 463 -3.75 36.81 29.00
CA LYS A 463 -2.79 37.05 30.09
C LYS A 463 -3.48 36.93 31.44
N ASP A 464 -2.76 36.46 32.46
CA ASP A 464 -3.33 36.24 33.81
C ASP A 464 -3.86 37.53 34.46
N ASN A 465 -3.29 38.68 34.09
CA ASN A 465 -3.72 40.00 34.59
C ASN A 465 -4.76 40.70 33.69
N PHE A 466 -5.20 40.06 32.60
CA PHE A 466 -6.22 40.61 31.72
C PHE A 466 -7.58 40.60 32.43
N LYS A 467 -8.33 41.71 32.29
CA LYS A 467 -9.69 41.85 32.80
C LYS A 467 -10.57 42.35 31.67
N PHE A 468 -11.79 41.82 31.58
CA PHE A 468 -12.77 42.21 30.57
C PHE A 468 -14.10 42.51 31.23
N ASP A 469 -14.69 43.64 30.88
CA ASP A 469 -16.00 44.04 31.39
C ASP A 469 -17.10 43.41 30.53
N LEU A 470 -17.86 42.48 31.12
CA LEU A 470 -19.04 41.90 30.52
C LEU A 470 -20.27 42.42 31.29
N TYR A 471 -20.98 43.38 30.70
CA TYR A 471 -22.21 43.97 31.25
C TYR A 471 -22.05 44.58 32.67
N GLY A 472 -20.93 45.27 32.93
CA GLY A 472 -20.64 45.91 34.22
C GLY A 472 -19.92 45.02 35.22
N LYS A 473 -19.64 43.75 34.87
CA LYS A 473 -18.86 42.82 35.69
C LYS A 473 -17.49 42.57 35.05
N PHE A 474 -16.43 42.92 35.78
CA PHE A 474 -15.06 42.57 35.37
C PHE A 474 -14.77 41.09 35.63
N LEU A 475 -14.54 40.35 34.54
CA LEU A 475 -14.13 38.95 34.57
C LEU A 475 -12.60 38.84 34.52
N ASN A 476 -12.03 37.97 35.35
CA ASN A 476 -10.62 37.58 35.28
C ASN A 476 -10.40 36.44 34.26
N LYS A 477 -9.14 36.09 33.97
CA LYS A 477 -8.80 35.02 33.00
C LYS A 477 -9.57 33.72 33.22
N LYS A 478 -9.60 33.21 34.46
CA LYS A 478 -10.28 31.94 34.77
C LYS A 478 -11.78 32.04 34.49
N GLU A 479 -12.41 33.14 34.90
CA GLU A 479 -13.83 33.39 34.63
C GLU A 479 -14.10 33.54 33.14
N LEU A 480 -13.20 34.16 32.37
CA LEU A 480 -13.32 34.25 30.92
C LEU A 480 -13.21 32.87 30.26
N GLU A 481 -12.28 32.02 30.72
CA GLU A 481 -12.11 30.66 30.21
C GLU A 481 -13.36 29.80 30.44
N GLU A 482 -14.01 29.95 31.60
CA GLU A 482 -15.17 29.15 32.03
C GLU A 482 -16.53 29.68 31.54
N GLN A 483 -16.71 31.01 31.43
CA GLN A 483 -18.04 31.61 31.19
C GLN A 483 -18.29 32.03 29.75
N LEU A 484 -17.25 32.33 28.96
CA LEU A 484 -17.43 32.75 27.58
C LEU A 484 -17.36 31.58 26.62
N THR A 485 -18.21 31.60 25.60
CA THR A 485 -18.13 30.65 24.48
C THR A 485 -16.92 30.94 23.58
N LEU A 486 -16.51 29.96 22.77
CA LEU A 486 -15.43 30.14 21.78
C LEU A 486 -15.71 31.33 20.85
N ASN A 487 -16.95 31.45 20.37
CA ASN A 487 -17.37 32.55 19.48
C ASN A 487 -17.25 33.90 20.18
N GLU A 488 -17.68 34.02 21.43
CA GLU A 488 -17.54 35.26 22.20
C GLU A 488 -16.08 35.62 22.47
N LYS A 489 -15.23 34.63 22.78
CA LYS A 489 -13.80 34.86 22.94
C LYS A 489 -13.17 35.37 21.65
N LEU A 490 -13.54 34.78 20.51
CA LEU A 490 -13.05 35.17 19.19
C LEU A 490 -13.49 36.59 18.81
N GLU A 491 -14.73 36.96 19.10
CA GLU A 491 -15.30 38.25 18.72
C GLU A 491 -14.97 39.38 19.70
N LYS A 492 -15.01 39.12 21.01
CA LYS A 492 -14.92 40.15 22.05
C LYS A 492 -13.53 40.24 22.67
N ILE A 493 -12.83 39.11 22.84
CA ILE A 493 -11.57 39.05 23.60
C ILE A 493 -10.34 39.16 22.69
N ILE A 494 -10.26 38.34 21.64
CA ILE A 494 -9.11 38.30 20.73
C ILE A 494 -8.74 39.67 20.13
N PRO A 495 -9.69 40.52 19.70
CA PRO A 495 -9.36 41.86 19.18
C PRO A 495 -8.78 42.81 20.23
N GLN A 496 -8.98 42.56 21.52
CA GLN A 496 -8.45 43.40 22.60
C GLN A 496 -7.05 42.98 23.04
N ILE A 497 -6.73 41.69 22.93
CA ILE A 497 -5.44 41.13 23.38
C ILE A 497 -4.42 40.94 22.25
N SER A 498 -4.83 41.14 21.01
CA SER A 498 -3.98 40.96 19.82
C SER A 498 -4.30 41.99 18.74
N ASN A 499 -3.45 42.05 17.70
CA ASN A 499 -3.68 42.89 16.52
C ASN A 499 -4.67 42.26 15.51
N PHE A 500 -5.42 41.24 15.92
CA PHE A 500 -6.34 40.52 15.05
C PHE A 500 -7.61 41.34 14.80
N LYS A 501 -7.83 41.76 13.54
CA LYS A 501 -9.01 42.52 13.13
C LYS A 501 -10.06 41.60 12.50
N LEU A 502 -11.25 41.49 13.09
CA LEU A 502 -12.34 40.64 12.60
C LEU A 502 -12.72 40.96 11.14
N ASN A 503 -12.92 42.24 10.83
CA ASN A 503 -13.35 42.70 9.50
C ASN A 503 -12.37 42.34 8.38
N SER A 504 -11.07 42.29 8.69
CA SER A 504 -10.03 41.92 7.72
C SER A 504 -9.83 40.41 7.60
N ASN A 505 -10.48 39.61 8.45
CA ASN A 505 -10.29 38.17 8.56
C ASN A 505 -11.64 37.41 8.58
N LYS A 506 -12.68 37.95 7.95
CA LYS A 506 -14.04 37.39 7.95
C LYS A 506 -14.11 35.91 7.58
N ARG A 507 -13.34 35.47 6.57
CA ARG A 507 -13.29 34.05 6.18
C ARG A 507 -12.74 33.14 7.27
N ILE A 508 -11.67 33.58 7.94
CA ILE A 508 -11.08 32.83 9.06
C ILE A 508 -12.10 32.70 10.18
N VAL A 509 -12.70 33.82 10.59
CA VAL A 509 -13.69 33.85 11.66
C VAL A 509 -14.89 32.97 11.34
N ARG A 510 -15.45 33.10 10.12
CA ARG A 510 -16.58 32.29 9.67
C ARG A 510 -16.28 30.79 9.73
N ASN A 511 -15.14 30.35 9.20
CA ASN A 511 -14.80 28.92 9.21
C ASN A 511 -14.65 28.36 10.65
N ILE A 512 -14.17 29.17 11.59
CA ILE A 512 -14.05 28.77 13.00
C ILE A 512 -15.42 28.73 13.69
N ILE A 513 -16.30 29.70 13.40
CA ILE A 513 -17.69 29.70 13.90
C ILE A 513 -18.45 28.49 13.34
N ASP A 514 -18.36 28.25 12.03
CA ASP A 514 -19.03 27.12 11.36
C ASP A 514 -18.55 25.77 11.95
N LEU A 515 -17.25 25.65 12.30
CA LEU A 515 -16.70 24.49 13.01
C LEU A 515 -17.26 24.37 14.44
N ASN A 516 -17.35 25.49 15.18
CA ASN A 516 -17.88 25.51 16.55
C ASN A 516 -19.35 25.08 16.59
N GLU A 517 -20.18 25.62 15.70
CA GLU A 517 -21.58 25.22 15.57
C GLU A 517 -21.73 23.73 15.26
N LEU A 518 -20.96 23.21 14.29
CA LEU A 518 -21.01 21.79 13.96
C LEU A 518 -20.54 20.91 15.14
N ASN A 519 -19.52 21.36 15.89
CA ASN A 519 -19.09 20.70 17.12
C ASN A 519 -20.20 20.67 18.17
N GLU A 520 -20.88 21.80 18.41
CA GLU A 520 -21.99 21.90 19.37
C GLU A 520 -23.18 21.02 18.96
N GLU A 521 -23.53 20.98 17.67
CA GLU A 521 -24.55 20.09 17.12
C GLU A 521 -24.19 18.61 17.35
N LEU A 522 -22.94 18.22 17.08
CA LEU A 522 -22.44 16.86 17.28
C LEU A 522 -22.39 16.44 18.75
N GLN A 523 -22.17 17.38 19.68
CA GLN A 523 -22.22 17.10 21.13
C GLN A 523 -23.65 17.02 21.65
N ASN A 524 -24.58 17.76 21.04
CA ASN A 524 -25.96 17.88 21.47
C ASN A 524 -26.94 17.33 20.41
N LEU A 525 -26.65 16.11 19.92
CA LEU A 525 -27.47 15.47 18.88
C LEU A 525 -28.93 15.37 19.33
N LYS A 526 -29.81 15.99 18.55
CA LYS A 526 -31.25 15.95 18.78
C LYS A 526 -31.82 14.65 18.21
N THR A 527 -32.59 13.94 19.02
CA THR A 527 -33.35 12.75 18.61
C THR A 527 -34.84 13.08 18.52
N SER A 528 -35.57 12.34 17.69
CA SER A 528 -37.03 12.40 17.66
C SER A 528 -37.62 10.99 17.75
N GLU A 529 -38.87 10.86 18.18
CA GLU A 529 -39.61 9.59 18.15
C GLU A 529 -40.10 9.24 16.73
N THR A 530 -39.88 10.12 15.75
CA THR A 530 -40.32 9.94 14.37
C THR A 530 -39.22 9.33 13.50
N VAL A 531 -39.58 8.84 12.31
CA VAL A 531 -38.63 8.29 11.33
C VAL A 531 -37.63 9.37 10.85
N ASN A 532 -38.02 10.65 10.85
CA ASN A 532 -37.13 11.76 10.57
C ASN A 532 -36.30 12.10 11.80
N GLN A 533 -35.06 11.61 11.82
CA GLN A 533 -34.12 11.84 12.89
C GLN A 533 -33.33 13.14 12.66
N PRO A 534 -33.45 14.16 13.53
CA PRO A 534 -32.76 15.44 13.34
C PRO A 534 -31.23 15.32 13.30
N PHE A 535 -30.66 14.29 13.94
CA PHE A 535 -29.21 14.05 13.88
C PHE A 535 -28.72 13.74 12.46
N LEU A 536 -29.58 13.26 11.54
CA LEU A 536 -29.18 12.98 10.16
C LEU A 536 -28.72 14.25 9.45
N ASP A 537 -29.39 15.39 9.68
CA ASP A 537 -29.00 16.68 9.12
C ASP A 537 -27.60 17.10 9.59
N THR A 538 -27.27 16.84 10.87
CA THR A 538 -25.93 17.10 11.42
C THR A 538 -24.87 16.23 10.74
N PHE A 539 -25.15 14.94 10.50
CA PHE A 539 -24.23 14.06 9.79
C PHE A 539 -24.13 14.41 8.30
N GLU A 540 -25.21 14.86 7.65
CA GLU A 540 -25.11 15.40 6.29
C GLU A 540 -24.23 16.64 6.22
N ARG A 541 -24.40 17.57 7.18
CA ARG A 541 -23.55 18.76 7.31
C ARG A 541 -22.09 18.35 7.50
N LEU A 542 -21.81 17.37 8.37
CA LEU A 542 -20.47 16.80 8.57
C LEU A 542 -19.85 16.28 7.26
N ILE A 543 -20.60 15.51 6.47
CA ILE A 543 -20.11 14.93 5.20
C ILE A 543 -19.75 16.03 4.19
N LYS A 544 -20.54 17.11 4.18
CA LYS A 544 -20.38 18.28 3.30
C LYS A 544 -19.37 19.29 3.86
N PHE A 545 -18.91 19.15 5.10
CA PHE A 545 -18.07 20.12 5.78
C PHE A 545 -16.63 20.15 5.23
N ASN A 546 -16.15 21.34 4.85
CA ASN A 546 -14.79 21.50 4.34
C ASN A 546 -13.79 21.68 5.48
N MET A 547 -13.29 20.55 5.99
CA MET A 547 -12.27 20.53 7.05
C MET A 547 -10.93 21.17 6.64
N GLU A 548 -10.52 21.08 5.37
CA GLU A 548 -9.24 21.64 4.92
C GLU A 548 -9.21 23.17 5.05
N ASP A 549 -10.31 23.82 4.66
CA ASP A 549 -10.49 25.27 4.82
C ASP A 549 -10.46 25.68 6.30
N CYS A 550 -10.97 24.82 7.19
CA CYS A 550 -10.92 25.04 8.64
C CYS A 550 -9.50 24.90 9.18
N PHE A 551 -8.75 23.85 8.80
CA PHE A 551 -7.34 23.71 9.20
C PHE A 551 -6.51 24.92 8.78
N GLU A 552 -6.67 25.39 7.53
CA GLU A 552 -5.94 26.56 7.03
C GLU A 552 -6.36 27.84 7.76
N SER A 553 -7.65 27.99 8.05
CA SER A 553 -8.16 29.12 8.84
C SER A 553 -7.60 29.11 10.26
N THR A 554 -7.51 27.96 10.90
CA THR A 554 -6.92 27.79 12.23
C THR A 554 -5.43 28.11 12.23
N LYS A 555 -4.65 27.62 11.25
CA LYS A 555 -3.23 27.98 11.11
C LYS A 555 -3.05 29.50 11.00
N ASN A 556 -3.88 30.14 10.17
CA ASN A 556 -3.84 31.58 9.97
C ASN A 556 -4.29 32.37 11.20
N LEU A 557 -5.30 31.88 11.93
CA LEU A 557 -5.69 32.43 13.23
C LEU A 557 -4.51 32.41 14.20
N PHE A 558 -3.88 31.24 14.37
CA PHE A 558 -2.78 31.06 15.31
C PHE A 558 -1.63 32.02 15.02
N LYS A 559 -1.22 32.11 13.75
CA LYS A 559 -0.15 32.99 13.28
C LYS A 559 -0.47 34.48 13.45
N LYS A 560 -1.72 34.88 13.20
CA LYS A 560 -2.14 36.29 13.25
C LYS A 560 -2.36 36.79 14.68
N VAL A 561 -2.88 35.95 15.56
CA VAL A 561 -3.10 36.27 16.98
C VAL A 561 -1.77 36.26 17.74
N ASN A 562 -0.94 35.24 17.52
CA ASN A 562 0.36 35.12 18.17
C ASN A 562 1.47 34.81 17.15
N LYS A 563 2.21 35.85 16.73
CA LYS A 563 3.30 35.72 15.75
C LYS A 563 4.44 34.78 16.19
N ASN A 564 4.58 34.54 17.49
CA ASN A 564 5.60 33.65 18.04
C ASN A 564 5.14 32.19 18.10
N PHE A 565 3.83 31.93 17.94
CA PHE A 565 3.30 30.58 17.85
C PHE A 565 3.70 29.97 16.50
N ARG A 566 4.30 28.78 16.54
CA ARG A 566 4.77 28.08 15.34
C ARG A 566 4.27 26.65 15.34
N LEU A 567 3.52 26.31 14.30
CA LEU A 567 3.32 24.92 13.89
C LEU A 567 4.47 24.57 12.95
N ILE A 568 5.18 23.47 13.22
CA ILE A 568 6.29 23.00 12.39
C ILE A 568 5.75 21.88 11.50
N GLU A 569 5.60 22.15 10.21
CA GLU A 569 5.19 21.13 9.24
C GLU A 569 6.34 20.14 8.99
N LEU A 570 6.01 18.85 8.95
CA LEU A 570 6.94 17.75 8.69
C LEU A 570 7.14 17.48 7.18
#